data_AF-A0A7C3W2V8-F1
#
_entry.id   AF-A0A7C3W2V8-F1
#
_cell.length_a   1.000
_cell.length_b   1.000
_cell.length_c   1.000
_cell.angle_alpha   90.00
_cell.angle_beta   90.00
_cell.angle_gamma   90.00
#
_symmetry.space_group_name_H-M   'P 1'
#
loop_
_entity.id
_entity.type
_entity.pdbx_description
1 polymer ?
#
loop_
_entity_poly.entity_id
_entity_poly.type
_entity_poly.pdbx_seq_one_letter_code
_entity_poly.pdbx_strand_id
1 'polypeptide(L)'
;MEQGYYEWACFAAHQSAEKAVQAVFFRLNAAAWGHSISALLQQLPAPWQAAPHLVDAARELDGHYIPPRYPNAYPEGAPYEYYTRRTAER
;
A
#
# COMPACT_ATOMS: atom_id res chain seq x y z
N MET A 1 17.26 -1.61 0.37
CA MET A 1 17.16 -2.19 -0.99
C MET A 1 18.40 -2.98 -1.41
N GLU A 2 19.50 -2.95 -0.65
CA GLU A 2 20.77 -3.61 -1.02
C GLU A 2 20.74 -5.15 -0.98
N GLN A 3 19.74 -5.75 -0.34
CA GLN A 3 19.61 -7.21 -0.23
C GLN A 3 18.69 -7.84 -1.30
N GLY A 4 18.16 -7.06 -2.25
CA GLY A 4 17.38 -7.59 -3.38
C GLY A 4 15.92 -7.99 -3.09
N TYR A 5 15.43 -7.83 -1.86
CA TYR A 5 14.04 -8.12 -1.46
C TYR A 5 13.07 -7.00 -1.86
N TYR A 6 12.91 -6.77 -3.17
CA TYR A 6 12.11 -5.66 -3.71
C TYR A 6 10.61 -5.85 -3.50
N GLU A 7 10.13 -7.08 -3.58
CA GLU A 7 8.76 -7.49 -3.28
C GLU A 7 8.40 -7.16 -1.82
N TRP A 8 9.29 -7.48 -0.89
CA TRP A 8 9.10 -7.14 0.53
C TRP A 8 9.15 -5.65 0.77
N ALA A 9 10.02 -4.91 0.08
CA ALA A 9 10.05 -3.45 0.18
C ALA A 9 8.71 -2.83 -0.25
N CYS A 10 8.14 -3.29 -1.38
CA CYS A 10 6.84 -2.82 -1.87
C CYS A 10 5.69 -3.18 -0.91
N PHE A 11 5.69 -4.42 -0.38
CA PHE A 11 4.70 -4.84 0.63
C PHE A 11 4.80 -4.01 1.91
N ALA A 12 6.01 -3.76 2.41
CA ALA A 12 6.25 -2.96 3.59
C ALA A 12 5.83 -1.49 3.38
N ALA A 13 6.08 -0.93 2.20
CA ALA A 13 5.62 0.41 1.83
C ALA A 13 4.09 0.51 1.87
N HIS A 14 3.38 -0.45 1.27
CA HIS A 14 1.93 -0.56 1.39
C HIS A 14 1.49 -0.62 2.86
N GLN A 15 2.04 -1.55 3.65
CA GLN A 15 1.67 -1.69 5.07
C GLN A 15 1.93 -0.42 5.87
N SER A 16 3.06 0.26 5.64
CA SER A 16 3.38 1.51 6.31
C SER A 16 2.34 2.60 6.02
N ALA A 17 1.95 2.76 4.76
CA ALA A 17 0.94 3.73 4.37
C ALA A 17 -0.46 3.34 4.91
N GLU A 18 -0.85 2.06 4.87
CA GLU A 18 -2.10 1.56 5.47
C GLU A 18 -2.18 1.94 6.96
N LYS A 19 -1.12 1.68 7.73
CA LYS A 19 -1.09 1.99 9.17
C LYS A 19 -1.06 3.49 9.44
N ALA A 20 -0.38 4.28 8.61
CA ALA A 20 -0.38 5.74 8.75
C ALA A 20 -1.79 6.32 8.58
N VAL A 21 -2.54 5.86 7.58
CA VAL A 21 -3.92 6.31 7.36
C VAL A 21 -4.86 5.82 8.48
N GLN A 22 -4.75 4.55 8.90
CA GLN A 22 -5.53 4.03 10.03
C GLN A 22 -5.25 4.80 11.34
N ALA A 23 -4.03 5.26 11.57
CA ALA A 23 -3.69 6.10 12.72
C ALA A 23 -4.44 7.45 12.73
N VAL A 24 -4.73 8.02 11.56
CA VAL A 24 -5.58 9.22 11.45
C VAL A 24 -7.00 8.93 11.91
N PHE A 25 -7.58 7.79 11.50
CA PHE A 25 -8.90 7.37 12.00
C PHE A 25 -8.91 7.20 13.51
N PHE A 26 -7.89 6.55 14.08
CA PHE A 26 -7.78 6.40 15.54
C PHE A 26 -7.69 7.75 16.26
N ARG A 27 -6.93 8.71 15.73
CA ARG A 27 -6.87 10.06 16.28
C ARG A 27 -8.25 10.76 16.27
N LEU A 28 -9.13 10.39 15.35
CA LEU A 28 -10.49 10.91 15.24
C LEU A 28 -11.52 10.08 16.03
N ASN A 29 -11.08 9.17 16.91
CA ASN A 29 -11.94 8.22 17.62
C ASN A 29 -12.83 7.37 16.69
N ALA A 30 -12.31 7.04 15.51
CA ALA A 30 -12.96 6.17 14.53
C ALA A 30 -12.12 4.91 14.28
N ALA A 31 -12.77 3.87 13.76
CA ALA A 31 -12.11 2.67 13.27
C ALA A 31 -12.22 2.62 11.74
N ALA A 32 -11.11 2.28 11.08
CA ALA A 32 -11.03 2.04 9.64
C ALA A 32 -10.77 0.55 9.39
N TRP A 33 -11.43 -0.01 8.39
CA TRP A 33 -11.33 -1.43 8.04
C TRP A 33 -10.90 -1.62 6.59
N GLY A 34 -10.17 -2.71 6.35
CA GLY A 34 -9.67 -3.08 5.03
C GLY A 34 -8.23 -2.63 4.77
N HIS A 35 -7.75 -3.00 3.58
CA HIS A 35 -6.36 -2.82 3.16
C HIS A 35 -6.19 -1.87 1.97
N SER A 36 -7.28 -1.39 1.36
CA SER A 36 -7.17 -0.38 0.29
C SER A 36 -6.95 0.99 0.91
N ILE A 37 -5.71 1.47 0.82
CA ILE A 37 -5.26 2.78 1.28
C ILE A 37 -6.02 3.87 0.54
N SER A 38 -6.22 3.71 -0.77
CA SER A 38 -6.95 4.70 -1.57
C SER A 38 -8.41 4.84 -1.11
N ALA A 39 -9.09 3.73 -0.81
CA ALA A 39 -10.44 3.75 -0.24
C ALA A 39 -10.47 4.34 1.17
N LEU A 40 -9.48 4.04 2.01
CA LEU A 40 -9.38 4.61 3.36
C LEU A 40 -9.18 6.13 3.31
N LEU A 41 -8.32 6.64 2.43
CA LEU A 41 -8.10 8.07 2.24
C LEU A 41 -9.36 8.80 1.78
N GLN A 42 -10.15 8.18 0.90
CA GLN A 42 -11.42 8.75 0.42
C GLN A 42 -12.52 8.81 1.49
N GLN A 43 -12.42 7.98 2.53
CA GLN A 43 -13.37 7.94 3.64
C GLN A 43 -13.06 8.96 4.75
N LEU A 44 -11.93 9.68 4.66
CA LEU A 44 -11.57 10.67 5.68
C LEU A 44 -12.60 11.81 5.74
N PRO A 45 -13.11 12.14 6.94
CA PRO A 45 -14.12 13.19 7.11
C PRO A 45 -13.51 14.58 7.01
N ALA A 46 -14.35 15.61 6.85
CA ALA A 46 -13.87 16.99 6.87
C ALA A 46 -13.32 17.36 8.26
N PRO A 47 -12.26 18.18 8.35
CA PRO A 47 -11.49 18.80 7.26
C PRO A 47 -10.28 17.97 6.76
N TRP A 48 -10.24 16.67 7.05
CA TRP A 48 -9.08 15.79 6.85
C TRP A 48 -9.06 15.10 5.48
N GLN A 49 -9.81 15.59 4.49
CA GLN A 49 -9.80 14.98 3.16
C GLN A 49 -8.39 14.91 2.59
N ALA A 50 -8.03 13.73 2.08
CA ALA A 50 -6.78 13.54 1.38
C ALA A 50 -6.76 14.35 0.08
N ALA A 51 -5.60 14.95 -0.24
CA ALA A 51 -5.39 15.57 -1.54
C ALA A 51 -5.48 14.51 -2.65
N PRO A 52 -6.02 14.83 -3.84
CA PRO A 52 -6.21 13.85 -4.92
C PRO A 52 -4.95 13.07 -5.29
N HIS A 53 -3.78 13.73 -5.32
CA HIS A 53 -2.51 13.08 -5.64
C HIS A 53 -2.09 12.01 -4.63
N LEU A 54 -2.50 12.11 -3.36
CA LEU A 54 -2.26 11.08 -2.34
C LEU A 54 -3.12 9.84 -2.60
N VAL A 55 -4.37 10.04 -3.06
CA VAL A 55 -5.25 8.94 -3.44
C VAL A 55 -4.70 8.22 -4.68
N ASP A 56 -4.15 8.96 -5.64
CA ASP A 56 -3.51 8.36 -6.82
C ASP A 56 -2.25 7.56 -6.44
N ALA A 57 -1.39 8.10 -5.59
CA ALA A 57 -0.23 7.38 -5.07
C ALA A 57 -0.64 6.13 -4.27
N ALA A 58 -1.70 6.22 -3.47
CA ALA A 58 -2.24 5.09 -2.73
C ALA A 58 -2.76 3.96 -3.63
N ARG A 59 -3.27 4.27 -4.83
CA ARG A 59 -3.68 3.24 -5.82
C ARG A 59 -2.51 2.43 -6.33
N GLU A 60 -1.34 3.07 -6.50
CA GLU A 60 -0.12 2.36 -6.85
C GLU A 60 0.28 1.38 -5.74
N LEU A 61 0.28 1.86 -4.49
CA LEU A 61 0.58 1.01 -3.33
C LEU A 61 -0.44 -0.12 -3.12
N ASP A 62 -1.74 0.11 -3.34
CA ASP A 62 -2.80 -0.91 -3.18
C ASP A 62 -2.51 -2.17 -4.02
N GLY A 63 -1.85 -2.01 -5.17
CA GLY A 63 -1.36 -3.10 -6.00
C GLY A 63 -0.26 -3.97 -5.37
N HIS A 64 0.26 -3.60 -4.20
CA HIS A 64 1.31 -4.31 -3.46
C HIS A 64 0.80 -4.97 -2.17
N TYR A 65 -0.51 -4.99 -1.92
CA TYR A 65 -1.04 -5.65 -0.73
C TYR A 65 -0.91 -7.19 -0.78
N ILE A 66 -1.37 -7.80 -1.89
CA ILE A 66 -1.38 -9.26 -2.11
C ILE A 66 -0.19 -9.71 -2.96
N PRO A 67 0.08 -9.12 -4.14
CA PRO A 67 0.98 -9.72 -5.11
C PRO A 67 2.40 -10.02 -4.62
N PRO A 68 3.06 -9.21 -3.76
CA PRO A 68 4.41 -9.55 -3.29
C PRO A 68 4.54 -10.85 -2.51
N ARG A 69 3.43 -11.44 -2.04
CA ARG A 69 3.43 -12.55 -1.08
C ARG A 69 2.86 -13.85 -1.63
N TYR A 70 2.02 -13.79 -2.65
CA TYR A 70 1.26 -14.95 -3.10
C TYR A 70 1.57 -15.30 -4.57
N PRO A 71 2.15 -16.49 -4.84
CA PRO A 71 2.48 -16.90 -6.21
C PRO A 71 1.27 -16.92 -7.17
N ASN A 72 0.07 -17.22 -6.67
CA ASN A 72 -1.16 -17.24 -7.47
C ASN A 72 -1.65 -15.85 -7.92
N ALA A 73 -0.97 -14.77 -7.52
CA ALA A 73 -1.18 -13.44 -8.09
C ALA A 73 -0.51 -13.27 -9.46
N TYR A 74 0.33 -14.21 -9.88
CA TYR A 74 1.05 -14.20 -11.15
C TYR A 74 0.68 -15.42 -12.00
N PRO A 75 0.79 -15.32 -13.34
CA PRO A 75 0.58 -16.47 -14.22
C PRO A 75 1.57 -17.61 -13.96
N GLU A 76 2.82 -17.28 -13.60
CA GLU A 76 3.92 -18.23 -13.44
C GLU A 76 4.90 -17.76 -12.35
N GLY A 77 5.81 -18.62 -11.91
CA GLY A 77 6.93 -18.23 -11.05
C GLY A 77 6.59 -17.84 -9.62
N ALA A 78 7.54 -17.18 -8.97
CA ALA A 78 7.46 -16.69 -7.59
C ALA A 78 7.37 -15.16 -7.56
N PRO A 79 6.70 -14.56 -6.55
CA PRO A 79 6.49 -13.11 -6.49
C PRO A 79 7.75 -12.26 -6.66
N TYR A 80 8.87 -12.65 -6.03
CA TYR A 80 10.12 -11.87 -6.08
C TYR A 80 10.68 -11.67 -7.49
N GLU A 81 10.34 -12.55 -8.45
CA GLU A 81 10.79 -12.47 -9.84
C GLU A 81 10.14 -11.30 -10.61
N TYR A 82 8.98 -10.82 -10.15
CA TYR A 82 8.22 -9.73 -10.77
C TYR A 82 8.56 -8.35 -10.19
N TYR A 83 9.30 -8.28 -9.08
CA TYR A 83 9.67 -7.03 -8.44
C TYR A 83 11.09 -6.62 -8.80
N THR A 84 11.22 -5.38 -9.23
CA THR A 84 12.53 -4.79 -9.59
C THR A 84 12.88 -3.68 -8.62
N ARG A 85 14.17 -3.32 -8.58
CA ARG A 85 14.63 -2.13 -7.88
C ARG A 85 13.84 -0.88 -8.26
N ARG A 86 13.56 -0.70 -9.55
CA ARG A 86 12.77 0.43 -10.05
C ARG A 86 11.38 0.46 -9.43
N THR A 87 10.72 -0.68 -9.30
CA THR A 87 9.40 -0.78 -8.65
C THR A 87 9.49 -0.41 -7.18
N ALA A 88 10.53 -0.86 -6.48
CA ALA A 88 10.72 -0.58 -5.05
C ALA A 88 11.16 0.86 -4.71
N GLU A 89 11.64 1.63 -5.70
CA GLU A 89 12.08 3.02 -5.54
C GLU A 89 11.02 4.06 -5.94
N ARG A 90 9.87 3.62 -6.47
CA ARG A 90 8.74 4.49 -6.80
C ARG A 90 7.90 4.79 -5.57
#